data_AF-A0A814R5I7-F1
#
_entry.id   AF-A0A814R5I7-F1
#
_cell.length_a   1.000
_cell.length_b   1.000
_cell.length_c   1.000
_cell.angle_alpha   90.00
_cell.angle_beta   90.00
_cell.angle_gamma   90.00
#
_symmetry.space_group_name_H-M   'P 1'
#
loop_
_entity.id
_entity.type
_entity.pdbx_description
1 polymer ?
#
loop_
_entity_poly.entity_id
_entity_poly.type
_entity_poly.pdbx_seq_one_letter_code
_entity_poly.pdbx_strand_id
1 'polypeptide(L)'
;MNESSNSNTDSEDEDFEMDGSLGHVDIDLIAEILEFCLDRHCNKRNLSVLIFSILRNFSVTFRDAELFLSQINCMSDKSAAKQLFKFKTEPLVDLVEDGRELTKSSDSVNNLIRSERMVRNDLKAWGYEYKRNSKRPYFLGHERQDVVNDRNQLIDYFVNRKEDYYKINENLEWIFPEDKPTILIFHDESTFRSCEQYHSRWLEKGYEPFLNKGRGRSLMISDFLVSHPSSPFFFLAEEQWNRATKKYPSLLETDGIHYDKNTCTGSIKPGQDSYFESDTILSQFERLFQMLEFKTEYQNP
;
A
#
# COMPACT_ATOMS: atom_id res chain seq x y z
N MET A 1 31.84 13.56 13.14
CA MET A 1 31.51 14.88 13.71
C MET A 1 31.40 15.87 12.56
N ASN A 2 30.24 16.51 12.47
CA ASN A 2 29.79 17.58 11.56
C ASN A 2 28.56 17.16 10.76
N GLU A 3 27.42 17.15 11.47
CA GLU A 3 26.10 17.38 10.88
C GLU A 3 25.95 18.89 10.65
N SER A 4 25.89 19.30 9.40
CA SER A 4 25.39 20.62 9.00
C SER A 4 23.89 20.49 8.76
N SER A 5 23.12 20.84 9.79
CA SER A 5 21.70 21.14 9.75
C SER A 5 21.45 22.32 8.80
N ASN A 6 20.80 22.06 7.67
CA ASN A 6 20.37 23.11 6.75
C ASN A 6 18.92 23.50 7.09
N SER A 7 18.82 24.50 7.98
CA SER A 7 17.62 25.31 8.17
C SER A 7 17.48 26.27 6.99
N ASN A 8 16.53 26.01 6.09
CA ASN A 8 16.05 27.03 5.16
C ASN A 8 14.64 27.45 5.58
N THR A 9 14.60 28.23 6.65
CA THR A 9 13.65 29.32 6.82
C THR A 9 14.29 30.54 6.20
N ASP A 10 13.70 31.06 5.13
CA ASP A 10 13.89 32.38 4.49
C ASP A 10 13.27 32.24 3.08
N SER A 11 12.51 33.16 2.51
CA SER A 11 12.10 34.51 2.88
C SER A 11 11.24 35.00 1.72
N GLU A 12 9.94 35.22 1.93
CA GLU A 12 9.11 36.09 1.07
C GLU A 12 8.09 36.81 1.96
N ASP A 13 8.59 37.49 2.98
CA ASP A 13 7.89 38.63 3.59
C ASP A 13 8.06 39.81 2.62
N GLU A 14 7.25 39.82 1.56
CA GLU A 14 6.87 41.10 0.96
C GLU A 14 6.00 41.81 1.99
N ASP A 15 6.54 42.88 2.59
CA ASP A 15 5.82 43.80 3.45
C ASP A 15 4.60 44.34 2.70
N PHE A 16 3.47 43.63 2.84
CA PHE A 16 2.17 44.08 2.38
C PHE A 16 1.74 45.22 3.31
N GLU A 17 2.15 46.44 2.98
CA GLU A 17 1.59 47.65 3.58
C GLU A 17 0.08 47.64 3.35
N MET A 18 -0.67 47.28 4.40
CA MET A 18 -2.12 47.38 4.42
C MET A 18 -2.51 48.87 4.38
N ASP A 19 -2.56 49.43 3.17
CA ASP A 19 -3.20 50.69 2.88
C ASP A 19 -4.64 50.66 3.42
N GLY A 20 -5.12 51.80 3.94
CA GLY A 20 -6.36 51.99 4.71
C GLY A 20 -7.68 51.58 4.01
N SER A 21 -7.62 50.90 2.87
CA SER A 21 -8.76 50.41 2.07
C SER A 21 -9.55 49.24 2.67
N LEU A 22 -9.04 48.61 3.74
CA LEU A 22 -9.68 47.49 4.46
C LEU A 22 -10.30 47.90 5.81
N GLY A 23 -10.30 49.20 6.13
CA GLY A 23 -10.79 49.71 7.41
C GLY A 23 -12.25 49.37 7.69
N HIS A 24 -13.10 49.44 6.65
CA HIS A 24 -14.51 49.11 6.70
C HIS A 24 -14.88 48.13 5.58
N VAL A 25 -15.68 47.12 5.91
CA VAL A 25 -16.18 46.11 4.98
C VAL A 25 -17.69 46.26 4.90
N ASP A 26 -18.21 46.44 3.69
CA ASP A 26 -19.64 46.65 3.45
C ASP A 26 -20.45 45.37 3.66
N ILE A 27 -21.71 45.52 4.06
CA ILE A 27 -22.65 44.42 4.27
C ILE A 27 -22.95 43.68 2.97
N ASP A 28 -22.95 44.37 1.83
CA ASP A 28 -23.19 43.77 0.52
C ASP A 28 -22.08 42.77 0.16
N LEU A 29 -20.81 43.13 0.41
CA LEU A 29 -19.69 42.21 0.22
C LEU A 29 -19.75 41.01 1.18
N ILE A 30 -20.21 41.22 2.43
CA ILE A 30 -20.42 40.12 3.37
C ILE A 30 -21.50 39.16 2.84
N ALA A 31 -22.58 39.70 2.27
CA ALA A 31 -23.64 38.89 1.68
C ALA A 31 -23.12 38.07 0.49
N GLU A 32 -22.31 38.65 -0.39
CA GLU A 32 -21.67 37.94 -1.51
C GLU A 32 -20.75 36.81 -1.01
N ILE A 33 -19.90 37.07 -0.01
CA ILE A 33 -19.02 36.05 0.58
C ILE A 33 -19.85 34.95 1.27
N LEU A 34 -20.97 35.30 1.89
CA LEU A 34 -21.89 34.35 2.53
C LEU A 34 -22.54 33.44 1.47
N GLU A 35 -23.09 34.00 0.40
CA GLU A 35 -23.65 33.24 -0.72
C GLU A 35 -22.60 32.32 -1.34
N PHE A 36 -21.39 32.82 -1.54
CA PHE A 36 -20.26 32.03 -2.02
C PHE A 36 -19.95 30.84 -1.09
N CYS A 37 -19.96 31.04 0.23
CA CYS A 37 -19.77 29.95 1.18
C CYS A 37 -20.92 28.93 1.12
N LEU A 38 -22.17 29.39 0.95
CA LEU A 38 -23.36 28.54 0.89
C LEU A 38 -23.41 27.71 -0.41
N ASP A 39 -22.88 28.20 -1.53
CA ASP A 39 -22.81 27.48 -2.80
C ASP A 39 -21.64 26.47 -2.85
N ARG A 40 -21.57 25.59 -1.85
CA ARG A 40 -20.60 24.46 -1.73
C ARG A 40 -19.12 24.86 -1.65
N HIS A 41 -18.79 26.13 -1.42
CA HIS A 41 -17.42 26.58 -1.19
C HIS A 41 -17.08 26.87 0.28
N CYS A 42 -17.88 26.38 1.23
CA CYS A 42 -17.58 26.49 2.67
C CYS A 42 -16.38 25.63 3.08
N ASN A 43 -15.21 26.26 3.20
CA ASN A 43 -13.98 25.66 3.74
C ASN A 43 -13.33 26.60 4.76
N LYS A 44 -12.33 26.13 5.50
CA LYS A 44 -11.64 26.91 6.56
C LYS A 44 -11.17 28.28 6.06
N ARG A 45 -10.67 28.39 4.82
CA ARG A 45 -10.23 29.65 4.24
C ARG A 45 -11.40 30.62 4.05
N ASN A 46 -12.41 30.21 3.32
CA ASN A 46 -13.54 31.08 2.96
C ASN A 46 -14.37 31.46 4.20
N LEU A 47 -14.50 30.54 5.16
CA LEU A 47 -15.11 30.82 6.47
C LEU A 47 -14.27 31.82 7.27
N SER A 48 -12.94 31.73 7.24
CA SER A 48 -12.06 32.71 7.89
C SER A 48 -12.23 34.10 7.28
N VAL A 49 -12.37 34.20 5.94
CA VAL A 49 -12.61 35.46 5.24
C VAL A 49 -13.99 36.04 5.59
N LEU A 50 -15.04 35.22 5.62
CA LEU A 50 -16.39 35.64 6.02
C LEU A 50 -16.41 36.19 7.44
N ILE A 51 -15.85 35.43 8.40
CA ILE A 51 -15.79 35.83 9.81
C ILE A 51 -14.96 37.10 9.97
N PHE A 52 -13.80 37.16 9.33
CA PHE A 52 -12.95 38.36 9.33
C PHE A 52 -13.70 39.58 8.77
N SER A 53 -14.43 39.42 7.66
CA SER A 53 -15.23 40.48 7.03
C SER A 53 -16.30 41.04 7.98
N ILE A 54 -17.00 40.14 8.69
CA ILE A 54 -17.98 40.53 9.72
C ILE A 54 -17.30 41.31 10.85
N LEU A 55 -16.16 40.84 11.36
CA LEU A 55 -15.40 41.54 12.41
C LEU A 55 -14.95 42.93 11.95
N ARG A 56 -14.50 43.07 10.69
CA ARG A 56 -14.14 44.36 10.11
C ARG A 56 -15.35 45.30 9.94
N ASN A 57 -16.52 44.78 9.58
CA ASN A 57 -17.76 45.57 9.51
C ASN A 57 -18.14 46.15 10.89
N PHE A 58 -17.96 45.37 11.96
CA PHE A 58 -18.12 45.83 13.35
C PHE A 58 -16.95 46.64 13.92
N SER A 59 -16.00 47.06 13.06
CA SER A 59 -14.83 47.86 13.45
C SER A 59 -13.94 47.22 14.53
N VAL A 60 -13.94 45.88 14.63
CA VAL A 60 -13.04 45.14 15.53
C VAL A 60 -11.60 45.39 15.12
N THR A 61 -10.68 45.54 16.08
CA THR A 61 -9.27 45.79 15.76
C THR A 61 -8.61 44.56 15.13
N PHE A 62 -7.57 44.74 14.31
CA PHE A 62 -6.83 43.60 13.73
C PHE A 62 -6.30 42.64 14.80
N ARG A 63 -5.79 43.19 15.91
CA ARG A 63 -5.31 42.39 17.04
C ARG A 63 -6.41 41.52 17.65
N ASP A 64 -7.59 42.08 17.86
CA ASP A 64 -8.72 41.32 18.43
C ASP A 64 -9.29 40.31 17.43
N ALA A 65 -9.28 40.65 16.13
CA ALA A 65 -9.66 39.74 15.07
C ALA A 65 -8.70 38.54 14.96
N GLU A 66 -7.38 38.77 15.04
CA GLU A 66 -6.37 37.71 15.07
C GLU A 66 -6.57 36.77 16.27
N LEU A 67 -6.80 37.34 17.45
CA LEU A 67 -7.06 36.56 18.65
C LEU A 67 -8.33 35.72 18.49
N PHE A 68 -9.42 36.30 17.97
CA PHE A 68 -10.67 35.59 17.74
C PHE A 68 -10.52 34.46 16.70
N LEU A 69 -9.92 34.74 15.55
CA LEU A 69 -9.71 33.77 14.48
C LEU A 69 -8.85 32.60 14.96
N SER A 70 -7.78 32.87 15.73
CA SER A 70 -6.93 31.81 16.29
C SER A 70 -7.69 30.88 17.24
N GLN A 71 -8.59 31.42 18.09
CA GLN A 71 -9.40 30.64 19.04
C GLN A 71 -10.36 29.66 18.37
N ILE A 72 -10.91 30.04 17.21
CA ILE A 72 -11.80 29.17 16.42
C ILE A 72 -11.06 28.36 15.36
N ASN A 73 -9.72 28.32 15.43
CA ASN A 73 -8.86 27.59 14.49
C ASN A 73 -9.10 28.03 13.02
N CYS A 74 -9.26 29.33 12.79
CA CYS A 74 -9.30 29.97 11.48
C CYS A 74 -7.89 30.38 11.01
N MET A 75 -7.79 31.02 9.85
CA MET A 75 -6.55 31.60 9.34
C MET A 75 -6.17 32.88 10.12
N SER A 76 -4.92 33.34 9.99
CA SER A 76 -4.52 34.63 10.53
C SER A 76 -5.22 35.79 9.85
N ASP A 77 -5.34 36.91 10.54
CA ASP A 77 -5.89 38.19 10.10
C ASP A 77 -5.21 38.69 8.83
N LYS A 78 -3.87 38.61 8.75
CA LYS A 78 -3.10 38.95 7.55
C LYS A 78 -3.53 38.11 6.35
N SER A 79 -3.68 36.80 6.55
CA SER A 79 -4.07 35.87 5.49
C SER A 79 -5.52 36.08 5.07
N ALA A 80 -6.41 36.31 6.04
CA ALA A 80 -7.82 36.60 5.79
C ALA A 80 -8.00 37.95 5.08
N ALA A 81 -7.24 38.98 5.46
CA ALA A 81 -7.23 40.28 4.81
C ALA A 81 -6.74 40.20 3.36
N LYS A 82 -5.66 39.46 3.10
CA LYS A 82 -5.17 39.21 1.73
C LYS A 82 -6.22 38.53 0.87
N GLN A 83 -6.91 37.53 1.40
CA GLN A 83 -7.96 36.81 0.69
C GLN A 83 -9.22 37.66 0.51
N LEU A 84 -9.58 38.49 1.50
CA LEU A 84 -10.66 39.47 1.39
C LEU A 84 -10.38 40.51 0.30
N PHE A 85 -9.13 40.97 0.18
CA PHE A 85 -8.73 41.85 -0.89
C PHE A 85 -8.94 41.20 -2.25
N LYS A 86 -8.54 39.93 -2.43
CA LYS A 86 -8.84 39.17 -3.65
C LYS A 86 -10.33 39.08 -3.92
N PHE A 87 -11.16 38.83 -2.90
CA PHE A 87 -12.63 38.85 -3.02
C PHE A 87 -13.18 40.18 -3.54
N LYS A 88 -12.54 41.30 -3.20
CA LYS A 88 -12.94 42.63 -3.69
C LYS A 88 -12.48 42.91 -5.12
N THR A 89 -11.34 42.36 -5.53
CA THR A 89 -10.67 42.77 -6.78
C THR A 89 -10.78 41.77 -7.91
N GLU A 90 -11.02 40.50 -7.61
CA GLU A 90 -11.02 39.41 -8.58
C GLU A 90 -12.44 38.87 -8.82
N PRO A 91 -12.78 38.44 -10.04
CA PRO A 91 -14.03 37.73 -10.32
C PRO A 91 -14.21 36.49 -9.43
N LEU A 92 -15.45 36.24 -8.97
CA LEU A 92 -15.78 35.08 -8.11
C LEU A 92 -15.35 33.73 -8.70
N VAL A 93 -15.35 33.60 -10.03
CA VAL A 93 -14.88 32.39 -10.73
C VAL A 93 -13.41 32.07 -10.43
N ASP A 94 -12.56 33.10 -10.29
CA ASP A 94 -11.12 32.94 -10.05
C ASP A 94 -10.83 32.58 -8.57
N LEU A 95 -11.74 32.94 -7.65
CA LEU A 95 -11.66 32.62 -6.22
C LEU A 95 -12.01 31.16 -5.91
N VAL A 96 -12.89 30.56 -6.72
CA VAL A 96 -13.13 29.10 -6.73
C VAL A 96 -11.87 28.35 -7.16
N GLU A 97 -11.08 28.95 -8.06
CA GLU A 97 -9.84 28.37 -8.57
C GLU A 97 -8.64 28.51 -7.61
N ASP A 98 -8.63 29.47 -6.67
CA ASP A 98 -7.49 29.68 -5.77
C ASP A 98 -7.36 28.62 -4.63
N GLY A 99 -8.28 27.66 -4.54
CA GLY A 99 -8.15 26.48 -3.66
C GLY A 99 -7.19 25.40 -4.18
N ARG A 100 -6.55 25.68 -5.32
CA ARG A 100 -5.67 24.80 -6.09
C ARG A 100 -4.24 25.18 -5.75
N GLU A 101 -3.57 24.38 -4.92
CA GLU A 101 -2.10 24.37 -4.95
C GLU A 101 -1.69 23.87 -6.33
N LEU A 102 -1.50 24.78 -7.29
CA LEU A 102 -0.75 24.51 -8.50
C LEU A 102 0.64 24.07 -8.04
N THR A 103 0.99 22.79 -8.22
CA THR A 103 2.36 22.35 -7.99
C THR A 103 3.24 23.13 -8.95
N LYS A 104 4.12 24.00 -8.41
CA LYS A 104 5.12 24.74 -9.17
C LYS A 104 6.03 23.74 -9.89
N SER A 105 5.69 23.41 -11.15
CA SER A 105 6.61 22.85 -12.14
C SER A 105 5.97 22.80 -13.53
N SER A 106 6.15 23.86 -14.33
CA SER A 106 6.93 23.79 -15.57
C SER A 106 6.98 25.16 -16.26
N ASP A 107 8.19 25.54 -16.70
CA ASP A 107 8.53 26.75 -17.45
C ASP A 107 7.95 26.75 -18.89
N SER A 108 6.63 26.74 -19.02
CA SER A 108 6.00 27.13 -20.28
C SER A 108 4.64 27.76 -20.03
N VAL A 109 4.53 29.02 -20.45
CA VAL A 109 3.31 29.82 -20.44
C VAL A 109 2.16 28.98 -21.02
N ASN A 110 1.12 28.74 -20.20
CA ASN A 110 -0.19 28.13 -20.49
C ASN A 110 -0.51 26.65 -20.17
N ASN A 111 0.36 25.86 -19.52
CA ASN A 111 -0.06 24.53 -19.07
C ASN A 111 -0.29 24.48 -17.55
N LEU A 112 -1.49 24.87 -17.11
CA LEU A 112 -1.94 24.65 -15.73
C LEU A 112 -2.11 23.14 -15.48
N ILE A 113 -1.36 22.60 -14.52
CA ILE A 113 -1.46 21.19 -14.10
C ILE A 113 -2.33 21.12 -12.84
N ARG A 114 -3.41 20.33 -12.89
CA ARG A 114 -4.24 20.08 -11.70
C ARG A 114 -3.44 19.35 -10.63
N SER A 115 -3.59 19.78 -9.38
CA SER A 115 -2.97 19.10 -8.26
C SER A 115 -3.62 17.73 -8.00
N GLU A 116 -2.88 16.82 -7.40
CA GLU A 116 -3.39 15.49 -7.04
C GLU A 116 -4.65 15.60 -6.16
N ARG A 117 -4.67 16.56 -5.23
CA ARG A 117 -5.81 16.84 -4.35
C ARG A 117 -7.06 17.23 -5.15
N MET A 118 -6.91 18.03 -6.21
CA MET A 118 -8.03 18.39 -7.09
C MET A 118 -8.60 17.18 -7.80
N VAL A 119 -7.73 16.37 -8.42
CA VAL A 119 -8.13 15.18 -9.16
C VAL A 119 -8.90 14.22 -8.25
N ARG A 120 -8.47 14.05 -6.99
CA ARG A 120 -9.18 13.24 -5.99
C ARG A 120 -10.57 13.79 -5.66
N ASN A 121 -10.75 15.10 -5.60
CA ASN A 121 -12.05 15.73 -5.33
C ASN A 121 -12.98 15.61 -6.54
N ASP A 122 -12.47 15.82 -7.75
CA ASP A 122 -13.22 15.65 -8.99
C ASP A 122 -13.73 14.21 -9.13
N LEU A 123 -12.85 13.23 -8.87
CA LEU A 123 -13.22 11.80 -8.88
C LEU A 123 -14.36 11.50 -7.90
N LYS A 124 -14.32 12.04 -6.67
CA LYS A 124 -15.43 11.91 -5.72
C LYS A 124 -16.71 12.55 -6.23
N ALA A 125 -16.63 13.75 -6.80
CA ALA A 125 -17.78 14.47 -7.35
C ALA A 125 -18.43 13.71 -8.53
N TRP A 126 -17.62 13.01 -9.33
CA TRP A 126 -18.08 12.14 -10.41
C TRP A 126 -18.58 10.77 -9.93
N GLY A 127 -18.63 10.53 -8.60
CA GLY A 127 -19.16 9.28 -8.03
C GLY A 127 -18.15 8.12 -7.99
N TYR A 128 -16.85 8.39 -8.17
CA TYR A 128 -15.80 7.39 -7.96
C TYR A 128 -15.50 7.24 -6.47
N GLU A 129 -15.20 6.01 -6.07
CA GLU A 129 -14.83 5.63 -4.71
C GLU A 129 -13.39 5.11 -4.68
N TYR A 130 -12.59 5.58 -3.73
CA TYR A 130 -11.25 5.04 -3.51
C TYR A 130 -11.35 3.78 -2.65
N LYS A 131 -11.13 2.61 -3.24
CA LYS A 131 -11.26 1.31 -2.58
C LYS A 131 -9.95 0.55 -2.58
N ARG A 132 -9.74 -0.20 -1.50
CA ARG A 132 -8.69 -1.23 -1.43
C ARG A 132 -9.06 -2.37 -2.38
N ASN A 133 -8.07 -2.92 -3.07
CA ASN A 133 -8.22 -4.10 -3.91
C ASN A 133 -8.38 -5.36 -3.02
N SER A 134 -9.55 -5.50 -2.38
CA SER A 134 -9.85 -6.61 -1.45
C SER A 134 -10.57 -7.79 -2.12
N LYS A 135 -11.22 -7.57 -3.26
CA LYS A 135 -11.97 -8.61 -3.96
C LYS A 135 -11.03 -9.49 -4.76
N ARG A 136 -10.73 -10.68 -4.21
CA ARG A 136 -10.05 -11.75 -4.92
C ARG A 136 -11.08 -12.51 -5.80
N PRO A 137 -10.87 -12.62 -7.12
CA PRO A 137 -11.76 -13.34 -8.05
C PRO A 137 -12.04 -14.81 -7.70
N TYR A 138 -11.18 -15.42 -6.88
CA TYR A 138 -11.10 -16.87 -6.72
C TYR A 138 -12.12 -17.48 -5.75
N PHE A 139 -12.95 -16.67 -5.06
CA PHE A 139 -13.79 -17.15 -3.96
C PHE A 139 -14.91 -18.13 -4.34
N LEU A 140 -15.46 -18.07 -5.55
CA LEU A 140 -16.70 -18.77 -5.88
C LEU A 140 -16.58 -20.31 -5.90
N GLY A 141 -15.39 -20.85 -6.19
CA GLY A 141 -15.17 -22.30 -6.22
C GLY A 141 -14.86 -22.91 -4.85
N HIS A 142 -14.29 -22.12 -3.94
CA HIS A 142 -13.82 -22.63 -2.64
C HIS A 142 -14.96 -22.89 -1.64
N GLU A 143 -16.08 -22.19 -1.77
CA GLU A 143 -17.22 -22.30 -0.84
C GLU A 143 -18.30 -23.27 -1.33
N ARG A 144 -18.04 -24.07 -2.36
CA ARG A 144 -18.92 -25.17 -2.74
C ARG A 144 -18.95 -26.22 -1.62
N GLN A 145 -20.13 -26.79 -1.38
CA GLN A 145 -20.34 -27.68 -0.23
C GLN A 145 -19.40 -28.91 -0.22
N ASP A 146 -19.13 -29.49 -1.39
CA ASP A 146 -18.16 -30.57 -1.56
C ASP A 146 -16.76 -30.14 -1.13
N VAL A 147 -16.29 -28.99 -1.61
CA VAL A 147 -14.97 -28.42 -1.27
C VAL A 147 -14.86 -28.09 0.22
N VAL A 148 -15.93 -27.58 0.83
CA VAL A 148 -15.98 -27.31 2.27
C VAL A 148 -15.91 -28.61 3.07
N ASN A 149 -16.63 -29.66 2.62
CA ASN A 149 -16.60 -30.97 3.27
C ASN A 149 -15.19 -31.59 3.22
N ASP A 150 -14.54 -31.56 2.06
CA ASP A 150 -13.17 -32.08 1.88
C ASP A 150 -12.16 -31.31 2.76
N ARG A 151 -12.30 -29.98 2.82
CA ARG A 151 -11.47 -29.13 3.70
C ARG A 151 -11.62 -29.51 5.16
N ASN A 152 -12.85 -29.74 5.63
CA ASN A 152 -13.10 -30.14 7.01
C ASN A 152 -12.48 -31.52 7.31
N GLN A 153 -12.61 -32.48 6.40
CA GLN A 153 -11.96 -33.79 6.53
C GLN A 153 -10.43 -33.68 6.62
N LEU A 154 -9.83 -32.80 5.82
CA LEU A 154 -8.39 -32.55 5.86
C LEU A 154 -7.97 -31.91 7.18
N ILE A 155 -8.73 -30.93 7.68
CA ILE A 155 -8.47 -30.30 8.99
C ILE A 155 -8.56 -31.35 10.10
N ASP A 156 -9.61 -32.17 10.10
CA ASP A 156 -9.78 -33.24 11.08
C ASP A 156 -8.63 -34.24 11.03
N TYR A 157 -8.11 -34.56 9.84
CA TYR A 157 -6.94 -35.42 9.67
C TYR A 157 -5.71 -34.87 10.43
N PHE A 158 -5.41 -33.58 10.32
CA PHE A 158 -4.28 -32.94 11.00
C PHE A 158 -4.52 -32.75 12.49
N VAL A 159 -5.72 -32.29 12.88
CA VAL A 159 -6.06 -32.04 14.30
C VAL A 159 -6.00 -33.33 15.11
N ASN A 160 -6.46 -34.45 14.56
CA ASN A 160 -6.41 -35.75 15.23
C ASN A 160 -4.98 -36.32 15.38
N ARG A 161 -3.99 -35.76 14.68
CA ARG A 161 -2.58 -36.16 14.69
C ARG A 161 -1.64 -35.07 15.21
N LYS A 162 -2.19 -34.03 15.85
CA LYS A 162 -1.42 -32.87 16.31
C LYS A 162 -0.28 -33.18 17.30
N GLU A 163 -0.31 -34.36 17.93
CA GLU A 163 0.74 -34.83 18.83
C GLU A 163 1.85 -35.60 18.11
N ASP A 164 1.64 -35.97 16.84
CA ASP A 164 2.64 -36.65 15.99
C ASP A 164 3.59 -35.64 15.30
N TYR A 165 3.25 -34.35 15.31
CA TYR A 165 3.98 -33.32 14.57
C TYR A 165 4.87 -32.46 15.49
N TYR A 166 5.99 -32.00 14.92
CA TYR A 166 6.76 -30.90 15.48
C TYR A 166 5.92 -29.61 15.40
N LYS A 167 5.77 -28.94 16.54
CA LYS A 167 4.96 -27.72 16.66
C LYS A 167 5.66 -26.68 17.53
N ILE A 168 5.24 -25.43 17.38
CA ILE A 168 5.73 -24.31 18.16
C ILE A 168 4.63 -23.91 19.15
N ASN A 169 4.98 -23.74 20.42
CA ASN A 169 4.04 -23.28 21.46
C ASN A 169 3.87 -21.74 21.44
N GLU A 170 3.01 -21.20 22.31
CA GLU A 170 2.79 -19.75 22.40
C GLU A 170 4.05 -18.95 22.80
N ASN A 171 5.01 -19.61 23.45
CA ASN A 171 6.30 -19.03 23.85
C ASN A 171 7.37 -19.14 22.77
N LEU A 172 7.02 -19.57 21.55
CA LEU A 172 7.93 -19.79 20.43
C LEU A 172 8.95 -20.94 20.65
N GLU A 173 8.61 -21.90 21.51
CA GLU A 173 9.45 -23.08 21.79
C GLU A 173 8.94 -24.31 21.04
N TRP A 174 9.86 -25.16 20.60
CA TRP A 174 9.53 -26.41 19.92
C TRP A 174 9.00 -27.47 20.89
N ILE A 175 7.86 -28.05 20.54
CA ILE A 175 7.32 -29.27 21.14
C ILE A 175 7.63 -30.43 20.20
N PHE A 176 8.25 -31.47 20.78
CA PHE A 176 8.69 -32.66 20.07
C PHE A 176 7.65 -33.77 20.22
N PRO A 177 7.28 -34.45 19.13
CA PRO A 177 6.41 -35.62 19.18
C PRO A 177 7.13 -36.83 19.81
N GLU A 178 6.41 -37.65 20.58
CA GLU A 178 7.01 -38.74 21.38
C GLU A 178 7.05 -40.09 20.62
N ASP A 179 5.92 -40.57 20.11
CA ASP A 179 5.81 -41.95 19.61
C ASP A 179 6.11 -42.10 18.11
N LYS A 180 5.58 -41.19 17.30
CA LYS A 180 5.64 -41.26 15.82
C LYS A 180 5.97 -39.90 15.24
N PRO A 181 7.21 -39.41 15.43
CA PRO A 181 7.65 -38.15 14.88
C PRO A 181 7.39 -38.10 13.38
N THR A 182 6.47 -37.21 13.01
CA THR A 182 6.07 -36.94 11.63
C THR A 182 6.47 -35.52 11.27
N ILE A 183 7.30 -35.39 10.24
CA ILE A 183 7.75 -34.09 9.75
C ILE A 183 6.78 -33.62 8.67
N LEU A 184 6.21 -32.43 8.88
CA LEU A 184 5.38 -31.78 7.87
C LEU A 184 6.27 -30.99 6.92
N ILE A 185 6.17 -31.34 5.63
CA ILE A 185 6.79 -30.61 4.53
C ILE A 185 5.67 -30.04 3.68
N PHE A 186 5.63 -28.72 3.56
CA PHE A 186 4.65 -27.98 2.78
C PHE A 186 5.31 -27.48 1.51
N HIS A 187 4.60 -27.60 0.40
CA HIS A 187 5.02 -27.10 -0.90
C HIS A 187 4.04 -26.03 -1.36
N ASP A 188 4.55 -24.93 -1.91
CA ASP A 188 3.72 -23.94 -2.58
C ASP A 188 4.52 -23.19 -3.66
N GLU A 189 3.78 -22.64 -4.61
CA GLU A 189 4.30 -21.84 -5.70
C GLU A 189 3.81 -20.40 -5.59
N SER A 190 4.75 -19.45 -5.62
CA SER A 190 4.45 -18.03 -5.55
C SER A 190 5.04 -17.28 -6.73
N THR A 191 4.19 -16.47 -7.38
CA THR A 191 4.64 -15.56 -8.44
C THR A 191 4.90 -14.18 -7.87
N PHE A 192 6.16 -13.78 -7.85
CA PHE A 192 6.60 -12.42 -7.54
C PHE A 192 6.58 -11.58 -8.80
N ARG A 193 6.08 -10.35 -8.73
CA ARG A 193 6.02 -9.44 -9.89
C ARG A 193 6.70 -8.12 -9.55
N SER A 194 7.52 -7.61 -10.46
CA SER A 194 7.94 -6.22 -10.40
C SER A 194 6.73 -5.33 -10.73
N CYS A 195 6.66 -4.14 -10.10
CA CYS A 195 5.53 -3.22 -10.24
C CYS A 195 4.17 -3.85 -9.84
N GLU A 196 4.05 -4.31 -8.60
CA GLU A 196 2.74 -4.67 -8.04
C GLU A 196 1.74 -3.53 -8.24
N GLN A 197 0.50 -3.90 -8.55
CA GLN A 197 -0.56 -2.92 -8.67
C GLN A 197 -0.79 -2.24 -7.31
N TYR A 198 -1.00 -0.92 -7.34
CA TYR A 198 -1.36 -0.17 -6.15
C TYR A 198 -2.48 -0.88 -5.38
N HIS A 199 -2.31 -1.03 -4.07
CA HIS A 199 -3.26 -1.75 -3.22
C HIS A 199 -4.65 -1.08 -3.16
N SER A 200 -4.78 0.12 -3.71
CA SER A 200 -6.03 0.87 -3.77
C SER A 200 -6.15 1.58 -5.12
N ARG A 201 -7.39 1.78 -5.58
CA ARG A 201 -7.70 2.47 -6.83
C ARG A 201 -9.03 3.20 -6.72
N TRP A 202 -9.20 4.21 -7.56
CA TRP A 202 -10.49 4.85 -7.79
C TRP A 202 -11.34 3.95 -8.68
N LEU A 203 -12.55 3.64 -8.23
CA LEU A 203 -13.51 2.80 -8.93
C LEU A 203 -14.81 3.54 -9.11
N GLU A 204 -15.39 3.44 -10.30
CA GLU A 204 -16.74 3.87 -10.53
C GLU A 204 -17.71 2.96 -9.77
N LYS A 205 -18.74 3.53 -9.15
CA LYS A 205 -19.69 2.77 -8.36
C LYS A 205 -20.41 1.72 -9.23
N GLY A 206 -20.31 0.45 -8.83
CA GLY A 206 -20.89 -0.68 -9.57
C GLY A 206 -19.98 -1.26 -10.66
N TYR A 207 -18.83 -0.63 -10.93
CA TYR A 207 -17.83 -1.15 -11.86
C TYR A 207 -16.62 -1.70 -11.08
N GLU A 208 -16.50 -3.03 -11.05
CA GLU A 208 -15.40 -3.73 -10.40
C GLU A 208 -14.63 -4.58 -11.41
N PRO A 209 -13.81 -3.95 -12.28
CA PRO A 209 -13.13 -4.68 -13.33
C PRO A 209 -12.13 -5.65 -12.72
N PHE A 210 -12.04 -6.84 -13.32
CA PHE A 210 -10.98 -7.80 -13.00
C PHE A 210 -9.62 -7.13 -13.12
N LEU A 211 -8.77 -7.37 -12.13
CA LEU A 211 -7.41 -6.89 -12.17
C LEU A 211 -6.67 -7.71 -13.24
N ASN A 212 -6.22 -7.03 -14.28
CA ASN A 212 -5.25 -7.63 -15.20
C ASN A 212 -4.00 -7.99 -14.38
N LYS A 213 -3.38 -9.13 -14.67
CA LYS A 213 -2.06 -9.45 -14.10
C LYS A 213 -1.11 -8.30 -14.52
N GLY A 214 -0.42 -7.68 -13.55
CA GLY A 214 0.36 -6.44 -13.76
C GLY A 214 1.38 -6.55 -14.92
N ARG A 215 1.78 -5.40 -15.49
CA ARG A 215 2.68 -5.31 -16.67
C ARG A 215 4.17 -5.58 -16.37
N GLY A 216 4.56 -5.72 -15.11
CA GLY A 216 5.97 -5.94 -14.77
C GLY A 216 6.43 -7.38 -14.96
N ARG A 217 7.75 -7.56 -14.81
CA ARG A 217 8.42 -8.87 -14.94
C ARG A 217 7.95 -9.78 -13.80
N SER A 218 7.64 -11.03 -14.12
CA SER A 218 7.33 -12.05 -13.12
C SER A 218 8.51 -12.97 -12.88
N LEU A 219 8.62 -13.46 -11.65
CA LEU A 219 9.48 -14.56 -11.23
C LEU A 219 8.59 -15.53 -10.44
N MET A 220 8.47 -16.77 -10.91
CA MET A 220 7.82 -17.82 -10.15
C MET A 220 8.87 -18.52 -9.31
N ILE A 221 8.58 -18.69 -8.03
CA ILE A 221 9.41 -19.41 -7.08
C ILE A 221 8.55 -20.51 -6.48
N SER A 222 9.13 -21.70 -6.39
CA SER A 222 8.53 -22.89 -5.81
C SER A 222 9.47 -23.41 -4.74
N ASP A 223 8.95 -23.68 -3.53
CA ASP A 223 9.80 -24.05 -2.41
C ASP A 223 9.12 -25.00 -1.42
N PHE A 224 9.92 -25.61 -0.54
CA PHE A 224 9.46 -26.52 0.50
C PHE A 224 9.74 -25.97 1.90
N LEU A 225 8.67 -25.67 2.63
CA LEU A 225 8.71 -25.31 4.03
C LEU A 225 8.66 -26.57 4.89
N VAL A 226 9.42 -26.58 5.99
CA VAL A 226 9.49 -27.71 6.90
C VAL A 226 9.14 -27.28 8.32
N SER A 227 8.22 -28.02 8.95
CA SER A 227 7.96 -27.89 10.40
C SER A 227 8.99 -28.72 11.16
N HIS A 228 10.20 -28.20 11.34
CA HIS A 228 11.27 -28.87 12.10
C HIS A 228 12.26 -27.86 12.72
N PRO A 229 12.84 -28.14 13.92
CA PRO A 229 13.78 -27.23 14.58
C PRO A 229 15.05 -26.89 13.80
N SER A 230 15.45 -27.73 12.85
CA SER A 230 16.69 -27.53 12.09
C SER A 230 16.63 -26.32 11.15
N SER A 231 15.48 -26.07 10.54
CA SER A 231 15.31 -25.02 9.52
C SER A 231 13.85 -24.90 9.08
N PRO A 232 13.34 -23.69 8.80
CA PRO A 232 12.02 -23.49 8.20
C PRO A 232 11.96 -23.87 6.71
N PHE A 233 13.10 -23.96 6.03
CA PHE A 233 13.21 -24.37 4.62
C PHE A 233 14.00 -25.67 4.47
N PHE A 234 13.65 -26.49 3.48
CA PHE A 234 14.40 -27.70 3.20
C PHE A 234 15.72 -27.43 2.48
N PHE A 235 16.83 -27.86 3.07
CA PHE A 235 18.14 -27.86 2.41
C PHE A 235 19.05 -28.96 2.97
N LEU A 236 20.06 -29.33 2.19
CA LEU A 236 21.13 -30.23 2.60
C LEU A 236 22.41 -29.45 2.96
N ALA A 237 23.05 -29.84 4.06
CA ALA A 237 24.40 -29.40 4.37
C ALA A 237 25.39 -29.87 3.28
N GLU A 238 26.55 -29.21 3.15
CA GLU A 238 27.48 -29.48 2.06
C GLU A 238 27.93 -30.95 1.97
N GLU A 239 28.18 -31.60 3.10
CA GLU A 239 28.53 -33.02 3.14
C GLU A 239 27.36 -33.92 2.70
N GLN A 240 26.13 -33.61 3.13
CA GLN A 240 24.92 -34.33 2.72
C GLN A 240 24.70 -34.16 1.21
N TRP A 241 24.86 -32.94 0.68
CA TRP A 241 24.74 -32.61 -0.73
C TRP A 241 25.78 -33.34 -1.60
N ASN A 242 27.04 -33.40 -1.15
CA ASN A 242 28.09 -34.11 -1.87
C ASN A 242 27.81 -35.63 -1.93
N ARG A 243 27.25 -36.21 -0.86
CA ARG A 243 26.81 -37.61 -0.88
C ARG A 243 25.60 -37.81 -1.80
N ALA A 244 24.63 -36.90 -1.75
CA ALA A 244 23.43 -36.94 -2.57
C ALA A 244 23.76 -36.87 -4.07
N THR A 245 24.56 -35.90 -4.50
CA THR A 245 24.96 -35.73 -5.90
C THR A 245 25.85 -36.87 -6.42
N LYS A 246 26.62 -37.51 -5.54
CA LYS A 246 27.40 -38.71 -5.90
C LYS A 246 26.48 -39.91 -6.20
N LYS A 247 25.38 -40.07 -5.44
CA LYS A 247 24.42 -41.16 -5.63
C LYS A 247 23.43 -40.85 -6.76
N TYR A 248 22.99 -39.61 -6.84
CA TYR A 248 22.00 -39.10 -7.78
C TYR A 248 22.59 -37.94 -8.61
N PRO A 249 23.34 -38.25 -9.69
CA PRO A 249 23.88 -37.22 -10.58
C PRO A 249 22.81 -36.33 -11.22
N SER A 250 21.57 -36.83 -11.35
CA SER A 250 20.39 -36.07 -11.81
C SER A 250 20.12 -34.81 -11.00
N LEU A 251 20.57 -34.73 -9.74
CA LEU A 251 20.45 -33.52 -8.90
C LEU A 251 21.25 -32.32 -9.45
N LEU A 252 22.20 -32.57 -10.35
CA LEU A 252 22.99 -31.54 -11.04
C LEU A 252 22.43 -31.18 -12.42
N GLU A 253 21.47 -31.96 -12.92
CA GLU A 253 20.83 -31.71 -14.21
C GLU A 253 19.77 -30.61 -14.06
N THR A 254 19.44 -29.96 -15.17
CA THR A 254 18.36 -28.97 -15.24
C THR A 254 17.24 -29.51 -16.12
N ASP A 255 16.03 -29.45 -15.60
CA ASP A 255 14.76 -29.83 -16.22
C ASP A 255 14.01 -28.59 -16.74
N GLY A 256 14.71 -27.47 -16.92
CA GLY A 256 14.12 -26.17 -17.21
C GLY A 256 13.75 -25.36 -15.96
N ILE A 257 13.92 -25.93 -14.76
CA ILE A 257 13.88 -25.19 -13.49
C ILE A 257 15.29 -24.76 -13.10
N HIS A 258 15.41 -23.51 -12.63
CA HIS A 258 16.62 -23.03 -11.99
C HIS A 258 16.58 -23.34 -10.48
N TYR A 259 17.27 -24.41 -10.09
CA TYR A 259 17.39 -24.80 -8.69
C TYR A 259 18.55 -24.09 -7.99
N ASP A 260 18.29 -23.65 -6.76
CA ASP A 260 19.37 -23.19 -5.89
C ASP A 260 20.18 -24.40 -5.37
N LYS A 261 21.51 -24.27 -5.38
CA LYS A 261 22.45 -25.33 -4.94
C LYS A 261 22.01 -25.82 -3.56
N ASN A 262 22.03 -27.15 -3.34
CA ASN A 262 21.70 -27.83 -2.07
C ASN A 262 20.27 -27.68 -1.54
N THR A 263 19.37 -27.07 -2.33
CA THR A 263 17.97 -26.91 -1.98
C THR A 263 17.06 -27.61 -3.01
N CYS A 264 15.78 -27.64 -2.70
CA CYS A 264 14.71 -27.95 -3.66
C CYS A 264 14.03 -26.68 -4.19
N THR A 265 14.53 -25.49 -3.83
CA THR A 265 13.97 -24.20 -4.24
C THR A 265 14.19 -24.04 -5.74
N GLY A 266 13.08 -23.98 -6.48
CA GLY A 266 13.07 -23.83 -7.93
C GLY A 266 12.58 -22.46 -8.34
N SER A 267 13.20 -21.88 -9.35
CA SER A 267 12.75 -20.62 -9.94
C SER A 267 12.60 -20.71 -11.46
N ILE A 268 11.59 -20.01 -11.97
CA ILE A 268 11.25 -19.93 -13.39
C ILE A 268 10.87 -18.48 -13.70
N LYS A 269 11.30 -17.93 -14.83
CA LYS A 269 10.90 -16.60 -15.32
C LYS A 269 9.81 -16.73 -16.39
N PRO A 270 8.52 -16.50 -16.06
CA PRO A 270 7.45 -16.67 -17.03
C PRO A 270 7.63 -15.77 -18.26
N GLY A 271 7.51 -16.36 -19.45
CA GLY A 271 7.65 -15.67 -20.74
C GLY A 271 9.08 -15.58 -21.28
N GLN A 272 10.08 -15.92 -20.47
CA GLN A 272 11.43 -16.27 -20.95
C GLN A 272 11.62 -17.78 -20.87
N ASP A 273 11.26 -18.34 -19.71
CA ASP A 273 11.24 -19.76 -19.41
C ASP A 273 9.79 -20.28 -19.50
N SER A 274 9.59 -21.54 -19.07
CA SER A 274 8.27 -22.20 -19.00
C SER A 274 7.39 -21.67 -17.83
N TYR A 275 6.35 -22.41 -17.48
CA TYR A 275 5.64 -22.32 -16.19
C TYR A 275 5.95 -23.57 -15.36
N PHE A 276 5.61 -23.56 -14.06
CA PHE A 276 5.49 -24.81 -13.30
C PHE A 276 4.29 -25.59 -13.85
N GLU A 277 4.58 -26.71 -14.48
CA GLU A 277 3.61 -27.65 -15.03
C GLU A 277 3.67 -28.93 -14.18
N SER A 278 2.69 -29.81 -14.33
CA SER A 278 2.63 -31.03 -13.52
C SER A 278 3.93 -31.84 -13.57
N ASP A 279 4.58 -31.93 -14.72
CA ASP A 279 5.84 -32.67 -14.87
C ASP A 279 7.01 -31.99 -14.13
N THR A 280 7.11 -30.65 -14.18
CA THR A 280 8.19 -29.94 -13.51
C THR A 280 8.00 -29.91 -11.98
N ILE A 281 6.74 -29.89 -11.51
CA ILE A 281 6.41 -30.10 -10.10
C ILE A 281 6.81 -31.52 -9.67
N LEU A 282 6.47 -32.55 -10.44
CA LEU A 282 6.85 -33.93 -10.12
C LEU A 282 8.36 -34.10 -10.05
N SER A 283 9.12 -33.55 -11.01
CA SER A 283 10.59 -33.55 -10.97
C SER A 283 11.14 -32.89 -9.71
N GLN A 284 10.53 -31.77 -9.29
CA GLN A 284 10.91 -31.08 -8.06
C GLN A 284 10.61 -31.93 -6.79
N PHE A 285 9.49 -32.66 -6.76
CA PHE A 285 9.19 -33.61 -5.67
C PHE A 285 10.15 -34.81 -5.68
N GLU A 286 10.49 -35.35 -6.85
CA GLU A 286 11.50 -36.41 -6.97
C GLU A 286 12.86 -35.95 -6.43
N ARG A 287 13.27 -34.72 -6.77
CA ARG A 287 14.45 -34.07 -6.20
C ARG A 287 14.39 -34.03 -4.66
N LEU A 288 13.24 -33.61 -4.10
CA LEU A 288 13.04 -33.61 -2.65
C LEU A 288 13.20 -35.02 -2.06
N PHE A 289 12.57 -36.04 -2.63
CA PHE A 289 12.65 -37.42 -2.14
C PHE A 289 14.07 -37.98 -2.19
N GLN A 290 14.81 -37.71 -3.27
CA GLN A 290 16.23 -38.07 -3.38
C GLN A 290 17.07 -37.39 -2.30
N MET A 291 16.81 -36.11 -2.03
CA MET A 291 17.56 -35.35 -1.02
C MET A 291 17.19 -35.76 0.42
N LEU A 292 15.92 -36.11 0.68
CA LEU A 292 15.44 -36.53 2.01
C LEU A 292 16.23 -37.73 2.56
N GLU A 293 16.69 -38.64 1.71
CA GLU A 293 17.52 -39.78 2.11
C GLU A 293 18.80 -39.35 2.85
N PHE A 294 19.31 -38.15 2.58
CA PHE A 294 20.57 -37.66 3.14
C PHE A 294 20.38 -36.68 4.29
N LYS A 295 19.14 -36.30 4.61
CA LYS A 295 18.85 -35.32 5.65
C LYS A 295 18.93 -35.99 7.03
N THR A 296 20.10 -35.91 7.65
CA THR A 296 20.41 -36.60 8.90
C THR A 296 19.56 -36.10 10.07
N GLU A 297 19.17 -34.83 10.07
CA GLU A 297 18.33 -34.24 11.11
C GLU A 297 16.92 -34.85 11.14
N TYR A 298 16.49 -35.50 10.05
CA TYR A 298 15.16 -36.14 9.93
C TYR A 298 15.24 -37.66 10.13
N GLN A 299 16.45 -38.21 10.15
CA GLN A 299 16.70 -39.58 10.55
C GLN A 299 16.68 -39.56 12.07
N ASN A 300 15.56 -40.00 12.67
CA ASN A 300 15.45 -40.03 14.13
C ASN A 300 16.67 -40.70 14.77
N PRO A 301 17.14 -40.20 15.94
CA PRO A 301 18.01 -40.97 16.83
C PRO A 301 17.32 -42.25 17.36
#